data_AF-A0AAD8AXV8-F1
#
_entry.id   AF-A0AAD8AXV8-F1
#
_cell.length_a   1.000
_cell.length_b   1.000
_cell.length_c   1.000
_cell.angle_alpha   90.00
_cell.angle_beta   90.00
_cell.angle_gamma   90.00
#
_symmetry.space_group_name_H-M   'P 1'
#
loop_
_entity.id
_entity.type
_entity.pdbx_description
1 polymer ?
#
loop_
_entity_poly.entity_id
_entity_poly.type
_entity_poly.pdbx_seq_one_letter_code
_entity_poly.pdbx_strand_id
1 'polypeptide(L)'
;MKNSCVLALFAALVCVESRLIDLSHKHGPDGIMSFQMPHYNWTELFKGDFQPGMYVKVGAYSTGEHGGTHMDVPAHFSPNGMSVDQIPLEMTIADGVMIDCAYEASRNRSYLMPTQKILDWESVNGRIPDNSAVIVNFGWSQYYNSFEKFMGTKNDNIYEFNFPTLSKEAGDFLYEQRNIKIIGTDTASPDGFDASGLPIHMKYLPNNRLILEELKDTGLLPPKGFRLHASPVKFVGATGAQVRAFAIVSDTRDLECCMNGAVTTVSAFALVLLSSAFVFLG
;
A
#
# COMPACT_ATOMS: atom_id res chain seq x y z
N MET A 1 -34.35 23.74 37.69
CA MET A 1 -34.04 22.91 36.50
C MET A 1 -33.48 23.79 35.40
N LYS A 2 -32.17 23.71 35.15
CA LYS A 2 -31.49 23.88 33.85
C LYS A 2 -29.97 23.84 34.08
N ASN A 3 -29.43 22.68 33.74
CA ASN A 3 -28.10 22.34 33.21
C ASN A 3 -27.00 23.41 33.29
N SER A 4 -25.84 23.02 33.80
CA SER A 4 -24.57 23.05 33.05
C SER A 4 -23.52 22.22 33.77
N CYS A 5 -23.49 20.92 33.49
CA CYS A 5 -22.32 20.09 33.75
C CYS A 5 -21.40 20.26 32.53
N VAL A 6 -20.48 21.21 32.57
CA VAL A 6 -19.44 21.33 31.55
C VAL A 6 -18.31 20.39 31.97
N LEU A 7 -18.40 19.15 31.50
CA LEU A 7 -17.28 18.22 31.54
C LEU A 7 -16.25 18.74 30.53
N ALA A 8 -15.22 19.43 31.02
CA ALA A 8 -14.10 19.86 30.20
C ALA A 8 -13.29 18.63 29.76
N LEU A 9 -13.62 18.09 28.59
CA LEU A 9 -12.82 17.06 27.93
C LEU A 9 -11.56 17.76 27.37
N PHE A 10 -10.50 17.83 28.16
CA PHE A 10 -9.19 18.21 27.65
C PHE A 10 -8.65 17.05 26.81
N ALA A 11 -8.86 17.14 25.49
CA ALA A 11 -8.12 16.30 24.55
C ALA A 11 -6.65 16.71 24.63
N ALA A 12 -5.81 15.83 25.18
CA ALA A 12 -4.37 15.94 24.98
C ALA A 12 -4.13 15.85 23.47
N LEU A 13 -3.73 16.95 22.83
CA LEU A 13 -3.16 16.91 21.49
C LEU A 13 -1.86 16.10 21.60
N VAL A 14 -1.95 14.80 21.34
CA VAL A 14 -0.78 13.99 21.05
C VAL A 14 -0.34 14.42 19.65
N CYS A 15 0.78 15.13 19.55
CA CYS A 15 1.45 15.32 18.28
C CYS A 15 1.93 13.94 17.81
N VAL A 16 1.13 13.28 16.97
CA VAL A 16 1.58 12.10 16.24
C VAL A 16 2.44 12.60 15.10
N GLU A 17 3.75 12.37 15.18
CA GLU A 17 4.59 12.56 13.99
C GLU A 17 4.21 11.50 12.96
N SER A 18 3.73 11.96 11.81
CA SER A 18 3.42 11.11 10.66
C SER A 18 4.52 11.25 9.62
N ARG A 19 5.06 10.12 9.14
CA ARG A 19 5.95 10.12 7.97
C ARG A 19 5.25 9.51 6.76
N LEU A 20 5.58 10.04 5.58
CA LEU A 20 5.16 9.47 4.31
C LEU A 20 6.24 8.54 3.77
N ILE A 21 5.86 7.35 3.36
CA ILE A 21 6.71 6.44 2.58
C ILE A 21 6.16 6.39 1.17
N ASP A 22 6.97 6.81 0.21
CA ASP A 22 6.66 6.69 -1.21
C ASP A 22 6.92 5.26 -1.68
N LEU A 23 5.86 4.59 -2.13
CA LEU A 23 5.88 3.18 -2.55
C LEU A 23 5.84 3.03 -4.06
N SER A 24 6.10 4.10 -4.82
CA SER A 24 6.05 4.07 -6.29
C SER A 24 7.42 4.24 -6.94
N HIS A 25 7.68 3.42 -7.97
CA HIS A 25 8.73 3.70 -8.93
C HIS A 25 8.39 4.92 -9.79
N LYS A 26 9.42 5.51 -10.41
CA LYS A 26 9.19 6.53 -11.43
C LYS A 26 8.59 5.84 -12.66
N HIS A 27 7.42 6.29 -13.09
CA HIS A 27 6.83 5.83 -14.35
C HIS A 27 7.54 6.53 -15.53
N GLY A 28 8.25 5.76 -16.33
CA GLY A 28 9.13 6.29 -17.38
C GLY A 28 9.41 5.26 -18.47
N PRO A 29 10.17 5.62 -19.52
CA PRO A 29 10.41 4.75 -20.67
C PRO A 29 11.13 3.44 -20.28
N ASP A 30 11.97 3.49 -19.25
CA ASP A 30 12.72 2.33 -18.74
C ASP A 30 11.97 1.58 -17.62
N GLY A 31 10.73 1.96 -17.32
CA GLY A 31 9.89 1.26 -16.36
C GLY A 31 9.56 -0.15 -16.83
N ILE A 32 9.38 -1.07 -15.88
CA ILE A 32 8.86 -2.39 -16.18
C ILE A 32 7.40 -2.27 -16.60
N MET A 33 7.02 -2.95 -17.67
CA MET A 33 5.66 -3.01 -18.17
C MET A 33 5.23 -4.47 -18.29
N SER A 34 3.97 -4.75 -18.00
CA SER A 34 3.41 -6.08 -18.20
C SER A 34 3.29 -6.40 -19.69
N PHE A 35 3.55 -7.65 -20.08
CA PHE A 35 3.17 -8.27 -21.36
C PHE A 35 3.21 -7.41 -22.64
N GLN A 36 4.41 -7.00 -23.08
CA GLN A 36 4.56 -6.26 -24.35
C GLN A 36 3.70 -4.99 -24.43
N MET A 37 3.22 -4.49 -23.29
CA MET A 37 2.47 -3.25 -23.23
C MET A 37 3.35 -2.09 -23.72
N PRO A 38 2.75 -1.10 -24.40
CA PRO A 38 3.49 0.09 -24.79
C PRO A 38 4.13 0.75 -23.56
N HIS A 39 5.45 0.91 -23.61
CA HIS A 39 6.18 1.67 -22.62
C HIS A 39 5.67 3.11 -22.54
N TYR A 40 5.89 3.73 -21.40
CA TYR A 40 5.63 5.16 -21.24
C TYR A 40 6.37 5.95 -22.31
N ASN A 41 5.60 6.75 -23.06
CA ASN A 41 6.13 7.67 -24.05
C ASN A 41 5.58 9.05 -23.77
N TRP A 42 6.45 10.06 -23.71
CA TRP A 42 6.09 11.46 -23.54
C TRP A 42 6.49 12.25 -24.78
N THR A 43 5.53 12.91 -25.40
CA THR A 43 5.72 13.71 -26.60
C THR A 43 5.55 15.17 -26.25
N GLU A 44 6.59 15.97 -26.50
CA GLU A 44 6.51 17.43 -26.38
C GLU A 44 5.51 17.98 -27.41
N LEU A 45 4.49 18.70 -26.94
CA LEU A 45 3.50 19.36 -27.79
C LEU A 45 3.82 20.83 -28.00
N PHE A 46 4.37 21.48 -26.98
CA PHE A 46 4.80 22.86 -27.03
C PHE A 46 5.95 23.11 -26.05
N LYS A 47 6.91 23.94 -26.45
CA LYS A 47 7.98 24.43 -25.58
C LYS A 47 8.42 25.82 -26.06
N GLY A 48 8.23 26.82 -25.21
CA GLY A 48 8.70 28.17 -25.48
C GLY A 48 7.96 29.22 -24.69
N ASP A 49 8.27 30.48 -24.97
CA ASP A 49 7.58 31.61 -24.37
C ASP A 49 6.23 31.81 -25.09
N PHE A 50 5.14 31.54 -24.37
CA PHE A 50 3.78 31.76 -24.87
C PHE A 50 3.48 33.26 -24.97
N GLN A 51 4.07 34.05 -24.07
CA GLN A 51 4.14 35.51 -24.05
C GLN A 51 5.49 35.94 -23.46
N PRO A 52 5.93 37.20 -23.63
CA PRO A 52 7.14 37.69 -22.99
C PRO A 52 7.13 37.43 -21.48
N GLY A 53 8.07 36.61 -21.00
CA GLY A 53 8.19 36.22 -19.59
C GLY A 53 7.29 35.05 -19.14
N MET A 54 6.55 34.42 -20.05
CA MET A 54 5.66 33.28 -19.77
C MET A 54 6.10 32.03 -20.52
N TYR A 55 7.13 31.35 -20.00
CA TYR A 55 7.56 30.05 -20.51
C TYR A 55 6.52 28.96 -20.24
N VAL A 56 6.11 28.25 -21.29
CA VAL A 56 5.20 27.11 -21.23
C VAL A 56 5.85 25.91 -21.88
N LYS A 57 5.78 24.76 -21.21
CA LYS A 57 6.15 23.46 -21.76
C LYS A 57 5.03 22.48 -21.48
N VAL A 58 4.43 21.93 -22.53
CA VAL A 58 3.31 20.99 -22.47
C VAL A 58 3.64 19.79 -23.33
N GLY A 59 3.20 18.62 -22.90
CA GLY A 59 3.31 17.39 -23.66
C GLY A 59 2.10 16.50 -23.47
N ALA A 60 2.04 15.44 -24.27
CA ALA A 60 1.14 14.32 -24.11
C ALA A 60 1.93 13.10 -23.65
N TYR A 61 1.28 12.16 -22.97
CA TYR A 61 1.87 10.86 -22.68
C TYR A 61 0.92 9.72 -23.07
N SER A 62 1.50 8.56 -23.36
CA SER A 62 0.80 7.29 -23.56
C SER A 62 1.54 6.18 -22.83
N THR A 63 0.83 5.21 -22.28
CA THR A 63 1.40 4.06 -21.58
C THR A 63 0.35 2.94 -21.49
N GLY A 64 0.81 1.69 -21.38
CA GLY A 64 -0.08 0.58 -21.02
C GLY A 64 -0.66 0.72 -19.60
N GLU A 65 -1.80 0.09 -19.37
CA GLU A 65 -2.52 0.13 -18.08
C GLU A 65 -1.76 -0.59 -16.96
N HIS A 66 -1.13 -1.72 -17.29
CA HIS A 66 -0.44 -2.61 -16.36
C HIS A 66 1.07 -2.50 -16.57
N GLY A 67 1.71 -1.76 -15.68
CA GLY A 67 3.13 -1.47 -15.76
C GLY A 67 3.52 -0.26 -14.93
N GLY A 68 4.71 -0.29 -14.36
CA GLY A 68 5.04 0.54 -13.23
C GLY A 68 4.26 0.13 -11.99
N THR A 69 4.45 0.90 -10.92
CA THR A 69 3.59 0.75 -9.74
C THR A 69 2.15 1.06 -10.12
N HIS A 70 1.29 0.05 -10.14
CA HIS A 70 -0.06 0.14 -10.67
C HIS A 70 -1.07 -0.66 -9.85
N MET A 71 -2.35 -0.42 -10.12
CA MET A 71 -3.47 -1.12 -9.49
C MET A 71 -4.31 -1.82 -10.53
N ASP A 72 -4.59 -3.10 -10.27
CA ASP A 72 -5.58 -3.86 -11.03
C ASP A 72 -6.95 -3.78 -10.37
N VAL A 73 -7.96 -3.63 -11.20
CA VAL A 73 -9.36 -3.53 -10.77
C VAL A 73 -10.19 -4.69 -11.33
N PRO A 74 -11.40 -4.95 -10.81
CA PRO A 74 -12.21 -6.10 -11.20
C PRO A 74 -12.37 -6.31 -12.71
N ALA A 75 -12.52 -5.24 -13.50
CA ALA A 75 -12.65 -5.33 -14.96
C ALA A 75 -11.47 -6.05 -15.65
N HIS A 76 -10.30 -6.14 -15.02
CA HIS A 76 -9.14 -6.82 -15.58
C HIS A 76 -9.35 -8.33 -15.77
N PHE A 77 -10.08 -8.97 -14.85
CA PHE A 77 -10.34 -10.43 -14.88
C PHE A 77 -11.83 -10.79 -14.72
N SER A 78 -12.74 -9.81 -14.78
CA SER A 78 -14.18 -10.01 -14.70
C SER A 78 -14.89 -9.26 -15.82
N PRO A 79 -15.63 -9.95 -16.72
CA PRO A 79 -16.31 -9.31 -17.85
C PRO A 79 -17.31 -8.21 -17.47
N ASN A 80 -17.86 -8.27 -16.25
CA ASN A 80 -18.78 -7.27 -15.70
C ASN A 80 -18.18 -6.58 -14.46
N GLY A 81 -16.85 -6.64 -14.30
CA GLY A 81 -16.13 -6.00 -13.22
C GLY A 81 -16.14 -4.48 -13.35
N MET A 82 -15.99 -3.80 -12.22
CA MET A 82 -15.81 -2.35 -12.20
C MET A 82 -14.49 -1.96 -12.88
N SER A 83 -14.57 -1.03 -13.83
CA SER A 83 -13.40 -0.33 -14.38
C SER A 83 -12.87 0.70 -13.40
N VAL A 84 -11.67 1.22 -13.65
CA VAL A 84 -10.97 2.16 -12.75
C VAL A 84 -11.82 3.36 -12.36
N ASP A 85 -12.59 3.92 -13.31
CA ASP A 85 -13.49 5.05 -13.06
C ASP A 85 -14.72 4.74 -12.19
N GLN A 86 -15.03 3.45 -11.99
CA GLN A 86 -16.16 2.97 -11.22
C GLN A 86 -15.78 2.55 -9.79
N ILE A 87 -14.49 2.39 -9.50
CA ILE A 87 -14.02 2.00 -8.16
C ILE A 87 -14.29 3.11 -7.13
N PRO A 88 -15.04 2.81 -6.04
CA PRO A 88 -15.14 3.70 -4.90
C PRO A 88 -13.76 3.99 -4.29
N LEU A 89 -13.50 5.26 -3.96
CA LEU A 89 -12.18 5.69 -3.47
C LEU A 89 -11.76 4.92 -2.20
N GLU A 90 -12.71 4.57 -1.35
CA GLU A 90 -12.55 3.82 -0.11
C GLU A 90 -12.03 2.39 -0.33
N MET A 91 -12.15 1.86 -1.56
CA MET A 91 -11.56 0.57 -1.92
C MET A 91 -10.04 0.68 -2.12
N THR A 92 -9.53 1.86 -2.44
CA THR A 92 -8.11 2.13 -2.75
C THR A 92 -7.29 2.59 -1.54
N ILE A 93 -7.92 2.61 -0.36
CA ILE A 93 -7.34 3.05 0.91
C ILE A 93 -7.66 2.01 1.98
N ALA A 94 -6.65 1.59 2.74
CA ALA A 94 -6.81 0.63 3.82
C ALA A 94 -5.71 0.78 4.88
N ASP A 95 -5.99 0.34 6.11
CA ASP A 95 -4.94 0.07 7.07
C ASP A 95 -4.10 -1.11 6.58
N GLY A 96 -2.79 -0.99 6.66
CA GLY A 96 -1.86 -1.91 6.05
C GLY A 96 -1.12 -2.79 7.05
N VAL A 97 -0.81 -4.00 6.60
CA VAL A 97 0.20 -4.87 7.20
C VAL A 97 1.28 -5.18 6.16
N MET A 98 2.52 -5.32 6.61
CA MET A 98 3.65 -5.72 5.78
C MET A 98 4.20 -7.05 6.25
N ILE A 99 4.21 -8.04 5.34
CA ILE A 99 4.80 -9.36 5.56
C ILE A 99 6.15 -9.40 4.82
N ASP A 100 7.24 -9.52 5.59
CA ASP A 100 8.59 -9.50 5.04
C ASP A 100 9.07 -10.91 4.66
N CYS A 101 9.31 -11.11 3.37
CA CYS A 101 9.81 -12.32 2.72
C CYS A 101 11.16 -12.09 2.03
N ALA A 102 11.81 -10.93 2.23
CA ALA A 102 13.01 -10.55 1.49
C ALA A 102 14.18 -11.51 1.73
N TYR A 103 14.33 -12.02 2.96
CA TYR A 103 15.37 -13.00 3.28
C TYR A 103 15.18 -14.30 2.48
N GLU A 104 13.97 -14.85 2.47
CA GLU A 104 13.66 -16.09 1.75
C GLU A 104 13.81 -15.90 0.23
N ALA A 105 13.27 -14.81 -0.32
CA ALA A 105 13.38 -14.45 -1.73
C ALA A 105 14.83 -14.25 -2.18
N SER A 106 15.70 -13.69 -1.33
CA SER A 106 17.13 -13.51 -1.65
C SER A 106 17.88 -14.84 -1.84
N ARG A 107 17.37 -15.94 -1.25
CA ARG A 107 17.97 -17.28 -1.31
C ARG A 107 17.31 -18.17 -2.34
N ASN A 108 16.09 -17.85 -2.74
CA ASN A 108 15.34 -18.56 -3.76
C ASN A 108 14.54 -17.56 -4.60
N ARG A 109 14.99 -17.33 -5.84
CA ARG A 109 14.31 -16.47 -6.82
C ARG A 109 12.87 -16.93 -7.10
N SER A 110 12.60 -18.22 -7.02
CA SER A 110 11.28 -18.83 -7.19
C SER A 110 10.60 -19.08 -5.84
N TYR A 111 10.91 -18.26 -4.81
CA TYR A 111 10.31 -18.43 -3.50
C TYR A 111 8.80 -18.27 -3.59
N LEU A 112 8.09 -19.32 -3.21
CA LEU A 112 6.64 -19.37 -3.14
C LEU A 112 6.22 -19.20 -1.68
N MET A 113 5.69 -18.03 -1.32
CA MET A 113 5.31 -17.72 0.06
C MET A 113 4.20 -18.66 0.53
N PRO A 114 4.42 -19.51 1.55
CA PRO A 114 3.42 -20.44 2.05
C PRO A 114 2.47 -19.77 3.05
N THR A 115 1.30 -20.36 3.29
CA THR A 115 0.36 -19.93 4.33
C THR A 115 1.03 -19.84 5.72
N GLN A 116 2.00 -20.70 6.01
CA GLN A 116 2.74 -20.68 7.28
C GLN A 116 3.42 -19.33 7.54
N LYS A 117 3.91 -18.63 6.50
CA LYS A 117 4.55 -17.31 6.64
C LYS A 117 3.57 -16.27 7.20
N ILE A 118 2.29 -16.36 6.83
CA ILE A 118 1.22 -15.51 7.35
C ILE A 118 0.95 -15.83 8.82
N LEU A 119 0.84 -17.12 9.16
CA LEU A 119 0.59 -17.56 10.53
C LEU A 119 1.73 -17.17 11.49
N ASP A 120 2.97 -17.31 11.04
CA ASP A 120 4.16 -16.91 11.80
C ASP A 120 4.16 -15.40 12.04
N TRP A 121 3.83 -14.61 11.01
CA TRP A 121 3.69 -13.16 11.14
C TRP A 121 2.61 -12.78 12.17
N GLU A 122 1.45 -13.44 12.13
CA GLU A 122 0.35 -13.17 13.06
C GLU A 122 0.65 -13.58 14.51
N SER A 123 1.49 -14.61 14.70
CA SER A 123 1.91 -15.04 16.04
C SER A 123 2.66 -13.94 16.80
N VAL A 124 3.30 -13.01 16.07
CA VAL A 124 4.05 -11.87 16.63
C VAL A 124 3.24 -10.57 16.59
N ASN A 125 2.53 -10.32 15.49
CA ASN A 125 1.92 -9.00 15.22
C ASN A 125 0.41 -8.93 15.54
N GLY A 126 -0.17 -10.07 15.91
CA GLY A 126 -1.61 -10.27 16.02
C GLY A 126 -2.26 -10.59 14.67
N ARG A 127 -3.53 -10.95 14.72
CA ARG A 127 -4.32 -11.29 13.52
C ARG A 127 -4.37 -10.11 12.54
N ILE A 128 -4.23 -10.39 11.24
CA ILE A 128 -4.46 -9.45 10.15
C ILE A 128 -5.92 -8.97 10.23
N PRO A 129 -6.17 -7.65 10.35
CA PRO A 129 -7.51 -7.11 10.43
C PRO A 129 -8.31 -7.30 9.12
N ASP A 130 -9.62 -7.47 9.25
CA ASP A 130 -10.52 -7.48 8.09
C ASP A 130 -10.41 -6.17 7.30
N ASN A 131 -10.56 -6.27 5.97
CA ASN A 131 -10.47 -5.15 5.03
C ASN A 131 -9.13 -4.40 5.02
N SER A 132 -8.04 -5.02 5.52
CA SER A 132 -6.69 -4.45 5.45
C SER A 132 -6.10 -4.53 4.04
N ALA A 133 -5.04 -3.75 3.81
CA ALA A 133 -4.08 -4.03 2.75
C ALA A 133 -2.99 -4.97 3.29
N VAL A 134 -2.68 -6.03 2.55
CA VAL A 134 -1.52 -6.90 2.83
C VAL A 134 -0.46 -6.62 1.79
N ILE A 135 0.66 -6.04 2.21
CA ILE A 135 1.82 -5.79 1.38
C ILE A 135 2.85 -6.87 1.65
N VAL A 136 3.23 -7.64 0.64
CA VAL A 136 4.28 -8.64 0.74
C VAL A 136 5.57 -8.04 0.20
N ASN A 137 6.59 -7.95 1.05
CA ASN A 137 7.91 -7.46 0.67
C ASN A 137 8.81 -8.66 0.32
N PHE A 138 9.14 -8.84 -0.96
CA PHE A 138 10.15 -9.79 -1.38
C PHE A 138 11.54 -9.15 -1.54
N GLY A 139 11.65 -7.84 -1.30
CA GLY A 139 12.88 -7.09 -1.56
C GLY A 139 13.22 -7.04 -3.05
N TRP A 140 12.22 -7.21 -3.92
CA TRP A 140 12.35 -7.33 -5.36
C TRP A 140 12.45 -5.99 -6.07
N SER A 141 11.92 -4.93 -5.47
CA SER A 141 11.96 -3.56 -5.99
C SER A 141 13.40 -3.09 -6.33
N GLN A 142 14.44 -3.66 -5.72
CA GLN A 142 15.83 -3.37 -6.06
C GLN A 142 16.22 -3.74 -7.50
N TYR A 143 15.49 -4.66 -8.13
CA TYR A 143 15.75 -5.13 -9.50
C TYR A 143 14.99 -4.36 -10.57
N TYR A 144 14.12 -3.43 -10.19
CA TYR A 144 13.16 -2.75 -11.08
C TYR A 144 13.79 -2.13 -12.34
N ASN A 145 14.99 -1.54 -12.23
CA ASN A 145 15.67 -0.91 -13.38
C ASN A 145 16.38 -1.91 -14.31
N SER A 146 16.12 -3.20 -14.18
CA SER A 146 16.71 -4.25 -15.02
C SER A 146 15.67 -5.32 -15.28
N PHE A 147 15.07 -5.28 -16.47
CA PHE A 147 14.06 -6.26 -16.89
C PHE A 147 14.53 -7.70 -16.67
N GLU A 148 15.76 -8.03 -17.08
CA GLU A 148 16.31 -9.38 -16.88
C GLU A 148 16.37 -9.78 -15.40
N LYS A 149 16.78 -8.88 -14.52
CA LYS A 149 16.84 -9.18 -13.08
C LYS A 149 15.48 -9.15 -12.42
N PHE A 150 14.53 -8.37 -12.93
CA PHE A 150 13.18 -8.26 -12.39
C PHE A 150 12.33 -9.46 -12.82
N MET A 151 12.33 -9.78 -14.11
CA MET A 151 11.56 -10.89 -14.70
C MET A 151 12.27 -12.23 -14.65
N GLY A 152 13.60 -12.28 -14.58
CA GLY A 152 14.37 -13.52 -14.46
C GLY A 152 14.76 -14.14 -15.80
N THR A 153 14.45 -13.46 -16.89
CA THR A 153 14.78 -13.81 -18.26
C THR A 153 14.98 -12.54 -19.09
N LYS A 154 15.73 -12.64 -20.18
CA LYS A 154 15.84 -11.55 -21.18
C LYS A 154 14.70 -11.58 -22.20
N ASN A 155 13.91 -12.65 -22.21
CA ASN A 155 12.85 -12.87 -23.18
C ASN A 155 11.53 -12.36 -22.63
N ASP A 156 10.68 -11.81 -23.49
CA ASP A 156 9.32 -11.38 -23.13
C ASP A 156 8.31 -12.55 -23.09
N ASN A 157 8.82 -13.79 -22.97
CA ASN A 157 7.99 -14.98 -22.85
C ASN A 157 7.56 -15.15 -21.39
N ILE A 158 6.28 -14.96 -21.13
CA ILE A 158 5.70 -14.98 -19.78
C ILE A 158 5.99 -16.28 -19.03
N TYR A 159 6.06 -17.41 -19.74
CA TYR A 159 6.31 -18.72 -19.15
C TYR A 159 7.77 -18.92 -18.70
N GLU A 160 8.66 -17.99 -19.04
CA GLU A 160 10.04 -17.94 -18.56
C GLU A 160 10.23 -16.98 -17.39
N PHE A 161 9.19 -16.21 -17.03
CA PHE A 161 9.28 -15.29 -15.91
C PHE A 161 9.46 -16.07 -14.61
N ASN A 162 10.39 -15.59 -13.80
CA ASN A 162 10.77 -16.21 -12.55
C ASN A 162 11.12 -15.12 -11.54
N PHE A 163 10.25 -14.95 -10.56
CA PHE A 163 10.36 -14.05 -9.43
C PHE A 163 9.54 -14.64 -8.28
N PRO A 164 9.75 -14.20 -7.03
CA PRO A 164 9.04 -14.77 -5.89
C PRO A 164 7.57 -14.34 -5.89
N THR A 165 6.69 -15.21 -5.42
CA THR A 165 5.24 -15.02 -5.49
C THR A 165 4.56 -15.61 -4.26
N LEU A 166 3.25 -15.45 -4.15
CA LEU A 166 2.46 -16.14 -3.14
C LEU A 166 2.02 -17.51 -3.64
N SER A 167 1.96 -18.50 -2.75
CA SER A 167 1.25 -19.73 -3.07
C SER A 167 -0.24 -19.47 -3.21
N LYS A 168 -0.92 -20.28 -4.02
CA LYS A 168 -2.39 -20.25 -4.14
C LYS A 168 -3.05 -20.35 -2.76
N GLU A 169 -2.56 -21.24 -1.90
CA GLU A 169 -3.08 -21.49 -0.56
C GLU A 169 -2.87 -20.27 0.36
N ALA A 170 -1.76 -19.54 0.21
CA ALA A 170 -1.53 -18.31 0.94
C ALA A 170 -2.50 -17.21 0.48
N GLY A 171 -2.69 -17.06 -0.84
CA GLY A 171 -3.66 -16.13 -1.43
C GLY A 171 -5.10 -16.43 -1.02
N ASP A 172 -5.50 -17.70 -1.07
CA ASP A 172 -6.83 -18.16 -0.63
C ASP A 172 -7.02 -17.92 0.87
N PHE A 173 -6.02 -18.19 1.70
CA PHE A 173 -6.11 -17.95 3.14
C PHE A 173 -6.33 -16.47 3.47
N LEU A 174 -5.59 -15.56 2.84
CA LEU A 174 -5.78 -14.12 3.03
C LEU A 174 -7.18 -13.66 2.61
N TYR A 175 -7.70 -14.20 1.51
CA TYR A 175 -9.05 -13.88 1.05
C TYR A 175 -10.12 -14.46 1.98
N GLU A 176 -10.13 -15.77 2.18
CA GLU A 176 -11.21 -16.51 2.82
C GLU A 176 -11.20 -16.36 4.34
N GLN A 177 -10.00 -16.34 4.94
CA GLN A 177 -9.83 -16.39 6.38
C GLN A 177 -9.49 -15.04 6.99
N ARG A 178 -9.08 -14.04 6.21
CA ARG A 178 -8.75 -12.68 6.70
C ARG A 178 -9.53 -11.57 6.01
N ASN A 179 -10.30 -11.87 4.96
CA ASN A 179 -11.16 -10.91 4.27
C ASN A 179 -10.42 -9.60 3.93
N ILE A 180 -9.19 -9.72 3.43
CA ILE A 180 -8.36 -8.56 3.09
C ILE A 180 -8.98 -7.80 1.92
N LYS A 181 -8.71 -6.49 1.83
CA LYS A 181 -9.25 -5.60 0.79
C LYS A 181 -8.32 -5.48 -0.41
N ILE A 182 -7.04 -5.33 -0.14
CA ILE A 182 -5.98 -5.09 -1.12
C ILE A 182 -4.85 -6.09 -0.86
N ILE A 183 -4.32 -6.70 -1.91
CA ILE A 183 -3.05 -7.41 -1.86
C ILE A 183 -2.02 -6.64 -2.70
N GLY A 184 -0.81 -6.48 -2.18
CA GLY A 184 0.25 -5.76 -2.86
C GLY A 184 1.59 -6.47 -2.79
N THR A 185 2.40 -6.35 -3.84
CA THR A 185 3.74 -6.93 -3.91
C THR A 185 4.72 -5.97 -4.58
N ASP A 186 6.01 -6.12 -4.28
CA ASP A 186 7.09 -5.41 -4.97
C ASP A 186 7.65 -6.18 -6.19
N THR A 187 6.99 -7.27 -6.58
CA THR A 187 7.26 -8.08 -7.77
C THR A 187 6.35 -7.70 -8.93
N ALA A 188 6.58 -8.29 -10.12
CA ALA A 188 5.74 -8.08 -11.29
C ALA A 188 4.31 -8.57 -11.10
N SER A 189 4.07 -9.50 -10.17
CA SER A 189 2.74 -10.03 -9.87
C SER A 189 2.71 -10.80 -8.55
N PRO A 190 1.56 -10.89 -7.82
CA PRO A 190 1.40 -11.81 -6.70
C PRO A 190 1.36 -13.28 -7.15
N ASP A 191 1.04 -13.55 -8.42
CA ASP A 191 1.00 -14.88 -9.03
C ASP A 191 2.26 -15.17 -9.86
N GLY A 192 2.57 -16.46 -10.03
CA GLY A 192 3.58 -16.91 -10.99
C GLY A 192 2.94 -17.18 -12.36
N PHE A 193 3.72 -17.03 -13.44
CA PHE A 193 3.26 -17.28 -14.80
C PHE A 193 3.56 -18.71 -15.25
N ASP A 194 3.00 -19.68 -14.55
CA ASP A 194 3.18 -21.11 -14.85
C ASP A 194 1.85 -21.83 -15.17
N ALA A 195 1.90 -23.15 -15.30
CA ALA A 195 0.73 -23.98 -15.64
C ALA A 195 -0.41 -23.91 -14.59
N SER A 196 -0.17 -23.35 -13.40
CA SER A 196 -1.18 -23.14 -12.36
C SER A 196 -2.11 -21.94 -12.63
N GLY A 197 -1.80 -21.11 -13.63
CA GLY A 197 -2.57 -19.93 -13.99
C GLY A 197 -2.33 -18.75 -13.03
N LEU A 198 -3.33 -17.88 -12.88
CA LEU A 198 -3.28 -16.69 -12.01
C LEU A 198 -4.32 -16.78 -10.89
N PRO A 199 -4.14 -17.71 -9.93
CA PRO A 199 -5.17 -18.02 -8.95
C PRO A 199 -5.55 -16.82 -8.08
N ILE A 200 -4.61 -15.93 -7.73
CA ILE A 200 -4.91 -14.74 -6.94
C ILE A 200 -5.72 -13.75 -7.77
N HIS A 201 -5.32 -13.45 -9.02
CA HIS A 201 -6.10 -12.58 -9.92
C HIS A 201 -7.53 -13.08 -10.09
N MET A 202 -7.68 -14.37 -10.42
CA MET A 202 -8.96 -15.03 -10.68
C MET A 202 -9.86 -15.10 -9.44
N LYS A 203 -9.29 -15.09 -8.24
CA LYS A 203 -10.04 -15.08 -6.99
C LYS A 203 -10.36 -13.65 -6.55
N TYR A 204 -9.43 -12.72 -6.63
CA TYR A 204 -9.54 -11.40 -6.00
C TYR A 204 -10.37 -10.44 -6.85
N LEU A 205 -10.01 -10.28 -8.12
CA LEU A 205 -10.57 -9.22 -8.97
C LEU A 205 -12.06 -9.46 -9.26
N PRO A 206 -12.53 -10.68 -9.63
CA PRO A 206 -13.96 -10.94 -9.78
C PRO A 206 -14.78 -10.77 -8.49
N ASN A 207 -14.13 -10.81 -7.32
CA ASN A 207 -14.76 -10.63 -6.02
C ASN A 207 -14.50 -9.24 -5.41
N ASN A 208 -14.19 -8.24 -6.25
CA ASN A 208 -14.01 -6.85 -5.84
C ASN A 208 -12.92 -6.68 -4.76
N ARG A 209 -11.80 -7.38 -4.93
CA ARG A 209 -10.53 -7.14 -4.21
C ARG A 209 -9.50 -6.63 -5.20
N LEU A 210 -8.70 -5.65 -4.76
CA LEU A 210 -7.75 -4.95 -5.64
C LEU A 210 -6.35 -5.52 -5.48
N ILE A 211 -5.56 -5.45 -6.54
CA ILE A 211 -4.17 -5.92 -6.57
C ILE A 211 -3.26 -4.72 -6.84
N LEU A 212 -2.12 -4.67 -6.15
CA LEU A 212 -1.04 -3.71 -6.39
C LEU A 212 0.23 -4.48 -6.78
N GLU A 213 0.80 -4.10 -7.90
CA GLU A 213 2.01 -4.73 -8.42
C GLU A 213 3.13 -3.68 -8.54
N GLU A 214 4.37 -4.17 -8.57
CA GLU A 214 5.58 -3.37 -8.74
C GLU A 214 5.70 -2.22 -7.72
N LEU A 215 5.37 -2.48 -6.45
CA LEU A 215 5.62 -1.51 -5.39
C LEU A 215 7.13 -1.27 -5.18
N LYS A 216 7.47 -0.10 -4.67
CA LYS A 216 8.85 0.32 -4.34
C LYS A 216 9.06 0.37 -2.84
N ASP A 217 10.25 0.00 -2.38
CA ASP A 217 10.71 0.21 -0.99
C ASP A 217 9.72 -0.30 0.09
N THR A 218 8.98 -1.36 -0.19
CA THR A 218 7.97 -1.93 0.74
C THR A 218 8.58 -2.37 2.07
N GLY A 219 9.86 -2.76 2.08
CA GLY A 219 10.62 -3.04 3.30
C GLY A 219 10.82 -1.84 4.25
N LEU A 220 10.50 -0.60 3.85
CA LEU A 220 10.50 0.57 4.75
C LEU A 220 9.23 0.68 5.60
N LEU A 221 8.20 -0.08 5.26
CA LEU A 221 6.94 -0.13 6.01
C LEU A 221 7.16 -0.86 7.35
N PRO A 222 6.59 -0.38 8.46
CA PRO A 222 6.52 -1.20 9.66
C PRO A 222 5.60 -2.41 9.42
N PRO A 223 5.71 -3.50 10.22
CA PRO A 223 4.82 -4.65 10.09
C PRO A 223 3.33 -4.26 10.14
N LYS A 224 2.97 -3.27 10.97
CA LYS A 224 1.61 -2.75 11.13
C LYS A 224 1.64 -1.27 11.51
N GLY A 225 0.48 -0.60 11.51
CA GLY A 225 0.35 0.78 11.98
C GLY A 225 0.58 1.84 10.90
N PHE A 226 0.39 1.46 9.63
CA PHE A 226 0.40 2.40 8.51
C PHE A 226 -0.92 2.35 7.76
N ARG A 227 -1.25 3.45 7.09
CA ARG A 227 -2.41 3.56 6.19
C ARG A 227 -1.92 3.68 4.76
N LEU A 228 -2.31 2.73 3.92
CA LEU A 228 -2.00 2.71 2.49
C LEU A 228 -2.96 3.62 1.72
N HIS A 229 -2.41 4.38 0.79
CA HIS A 229 -3.13 5.14 -0.22
C HIS A 229 -2.59 4.77 -1.60
N ALA A 230 -3.44 4.26 -2.48
CA ALA A 230 -3.03 3.84 -3.82
C ALA A 230 -4.13 4.08 -4.87
N SER A 231 -4.67 5.30 -4.90
CA SER A 231 -5.76 5.64 -5.82
C SER A 231 -5.23 5.88 -7.24
N PRO A 232 -5.72 5.15 -8.26
CA PRO A 232 -5.33 5.35 -9.66
C PRO A 232 -5.91 6.61 -10.27
N VAL A 233 -5.32 7.04 -11.39
CA VAL A 233 -5.95 8.04 -12.27
C VAL A 233 -7.29 7.48 -12.76
N LYS A 234 -8.34 8.31 -12.70
CA LYS A 234 -9.73 7.90 -12.99
C LYS A 234 -10.01 7.77 -14.49
N PHE A 235 -9.29 6.89 -15.19
CA PHE A 235 -9.47 6.62 -16.61
C PHE A 235 -10.77 5.86 -16.87
N VAL A 236 -11.54 6.33 -17.87
CA VAL A 236 -12.83 5.74 -18.23
C VAL A 236 -12.62 4.39 -18.89
N GLY A 237 -13.22 3.34 -18.31
CA GLY A 237 -13.22 1.99 -18.87
C GLY A 237 -11.91 1.22 -18.71
N ALA A 238 -10.89 1.80 -18.07
CA ALA A 238 -9.60 1.15 -17.87
C ALA A 238 -9.69 -0.05 -16.90
N THR A 239 -8.86 -1.06 -17.14
CA THR A 239 -8.80 -2.30 -16.35
C THR A 239 -7.69 -2.32 -15.31
N GLY A 240 -6.71 -1.43 -15.48
CA GLY A 240 -5.73 -1.05 -14.47
C GLY A 240 -5.24 0.36 -14.74
N ALA A 241 -4.47 0.92 -13.81
CA ALA A 241 -3.79 2.19 -14.04
C ALA A 241 -2.64 2.39 -13.04
N GLN A 242 -1.65 3.19 -13.44
CA GLN A 242 -0.58 3.62 -12.55
C GLN A 242 -1.13 4.36 -11.33
N VAL A 243 -0.50 4.12 -10.19
CA VAL A 243 -0.82 4.76 -8.91
C VAL A 243 0.41 5.44 -8.36
N ARG A 244 0.22 6.58 -7.69
CA ARG A 244 1.21 7.06 -6.71
C ARG A 244 0.87 6.44 -5.36
N ALA A 245 1.32 5.21 -5.15
CA ALA A 245 1.15 4.50 -3.90
C ALA A 245 2.04 5.12 -2.82
N PHE A 246 1.47 5.35 -1.64
CA PHE A 246 2.23 5.78 -0.48
C PHE A 246 1.58 5.29 0.81
N ALA A 247 2.37 5.24 1.87
CA ALA A 247 1.89 4.93 3.21
C ALA A 247 2.07 6.13 4.13
N ILE A 248 1.05 6.42 4.93
CA ILE A 248 1.16 7.29 6.10
C ILE A 248 1.47 6.38 7.29
N VAL A 249 2.65 6.54 7.87
CA VAL A 249 3.07 5.81 9.07
C VAL A 249 2.92 6.72 10.27
N SER A 250 2.10 6.30 11.23
CA SER A 250 1.93 6.98 12.51
C SER A 250 2.92 6.39 13.50
N ASP A 251 3.85 7.17 14.04
CA ASP A 251 4.76 6.66 15.06
C ASP A 251 4.02 6.60 16.41
N THR A 252 3.52 5.41 16.78
CA THR A 252 2.84 5.23 18.08
C THR A 252 3.81 5.08 19.24
N ARG A 253 5.14 5.10 18.99
CA ARG A 253 6.19 4.98 20.01
C ARG A 253 6.12 6.08 21.08
N ASP A 254 5.54 7.24 20.76
CA ASP A 254 5.38 8.33 21.73
C ASP A 254 4.11 8.24 22.58
N LEU A 255 3.16 7.34 22.28
CA LEU A 255 1.95 7.19 23.10
C LEU A 255 2.27 6.60 24.48
N GLU A 256 3.14 5.59 24.57
CA GLU A 256 3.54 5.01 25.87
C GLU A 256 4.42 5.97 26.69
N CYS A 257 5.29 6.74 26.04
CA CYS A 257 6.10 7.77 26.70
C CYS A 257 5.24 8.93 27.23
N CYS A 258 4.30 9.41 26.41
CA CYS A 258 3.39 10.49 26.77
C CYS A 258 2.38 10.07 27.84
N MET A 259 1.90 8.82 27.83
CA MET A 259 1.02 8.30 28.88
C MET A 259 1.75 8.17 30.23
N ASN A 260 3.01 7.74 30.24
CA ASN A 260 3.81 7.71 31.47
C ASN A 260 4.16 9.13 32.01
N GLY A 261 4.35 10.11 31.12
CA GLY A 261 4.49 11.53 31.49
C GLY A 261 3.19 12.18 31.96
N ALA A 262 2.05 11.81 31.38
CA ALA A 262 0.74 12.34 31.77
C ALA A 262 0.31 11.84 33.15
N VAL A 263 0.59 10.58 33.50
CA VAL A 263 0.28 10.00 34.82
C VAL A 263 1.04 10.73 35.95
N THR A 264 2.26 11.21 35.70
CA THR A 264 3.02 11.99 36.68
C THR A 264 2.51 13.43 36.84
N THR A 265 2.01 14.06 35.77
CA THR A 265 1.41 15.41 35.85
C THR A 265 -0.01 15.46 36.43
N VAL A 266 -0.82 14.41 36.23
CA VAL A 266 -2.18 14.34 36.79
C VAL A 266 -2.14 14.11 38.31
N SER A 267 -1.13 13.41 38.82
CA SER A 267 -0.90 13.24 40.26
C SER A 267 -0.50 14.56 40.95
N ALA A 268 0.32 15.40 40.29
CA ALA A 268 0.77 16.68 40.85
C ALA A 268 -0.35 17.74 40.92
N PHE A 269 -1.30 17.76 39.98
CA PHE A 269 -2.41 18.73 39.99
C PHE A 269 -3.60 18.30 40.87
N ALA A 270 -3.81 17.00 41.10
CA ALA A 270 -4.83 16.52 42.03
C ALA A 270 -4.52 16.88 43.50
N LEU A 271 -3.23 17.00 43.88
CA LEU A 271 -2.84 17.42 45.24
C LEU A 271 -2.99 18.93 45.49
N VAL A 272 -2.84 19.78 44.46
CA VAL A 272 -2.96 21.24 44.63
C VAL A 272 -4.41 21.66 44.86
N LEU A 273 -5.37 21.02 44.19
CA LEU A 273 -6.80 21.34 44.30
C LEU A 273 -7.46 20.84 45.60
N LEU A 274 -6.88 19.87 46.30
CA LEU A 274 -7.36 19.42 47.62
C LEU A 274 -6.89 20.31 48.78
N SER A 275 -5.90 21.20 48.55
CA SER A 275 -5.41 22.14 49.59
C SER A 275 -6.16 23.49 49.61
N SER A 276 -6.89 23.83 48.55
CA SER A 276 -7.63 25.09 48.43
C SER A 276 -9.13 24.99 48.77
N ALA A 277 -9.62 23.82 49.16
CA ALA A 277 -11.04 23.60 49.51
C ALA A 277 -11.38 23.80 51.00
N PHE A 278 -10.44 24.27 51.83
CA PHE A 278 -10.64 24.44 53.28
C PHE A 278 -10.67 25.90 53.79
N VAL A 279 -10.90 26.90 52.93
CA VAL A 279 -10.92 28.33 53.34
C VAL A 279 -12.25 29.05 53.09
N PHE A 280 -13.35 28.34 52.83
CA PHE A 280 -14.69 28.96 52.81
C PHE A 280 -15.69 28.18 53.66
N LEU A 281 -15.53 28.29 54.98
CA LEU A 281 -16.58 28.10 56.00
C LEU A 281 -16.12 28.85 57.26
N GLY A 282 -16.55 30.10 57.37
CA GLY A 282 -16.29 31.04 58.47
C GLY A 282 -17.04 32.33 58.23
#